data_AF-M9LPK5-F1
#
_entry.id   AF-M9LPK5-F1
#
_cell.length_a   1.000
_cell.length_b   1.000
_cell.length_c   1.000
_cell.angle_alpha   90.00
_cell.angle_beta   90.00
_cell.angle_gamma   90.00
#
_symmetry.space_group_name_H-M   'P 1'
#
loop_
_entity.id
_entity.type
_entity.pdbx_description
1 polymer ?
#
loop_
_entity_poly.entity_id
_entity_poly.type
_entity_poly.pdbx_seq_one_letter_code
_entity_poly.pdbx_strand_id
1 'polypeptide(L)'
;MWRTALRDAPKHPSPNSGWPEAATAGALGIRLGGLNCYKGVCSFRAYRGDPVVETGGEHIAAVCRLLTRSTLLFAILAASVLRACGGWLL
;
A
#
# COMPACT_ATOMS: atom_id res chain seq x y z
N MET A 1 5.85 8.28 -0.68
CA MET A 1 5.58 6.92 -0.15
C MET A 1 5.87 6.80 1.34
N TRP A 2 7.13 6.69 1.80
CA TRP A 2 7.44 6.41 3.22
C TRP A 2 6.88 7.46 4.20
N ARG A 3 7.10 8.74 3.92
CA ARG A 3 6.54 9.85 4.72
C ARG A 3 5.01 9.79 4.80
N THR A 4 4.36 9.50 3.68
CA THR A 4 2.90 9.34 3.59
C THR A 4 2.41 8.15 4.42
N ALA A 5 3.10 7.01 4.35
CA ALA A 5 2.77 5.82 5.11
C ALA A 5 2.82 6.10 6.62
N LEU A 6 3.92 6.67 7.12
CA LEU A 6 4.05 7.04 8.54
C LEU A 6 2.99 8.05 9.00
N ARG A 7 2.70 9.06 8.16
CA ARG A 7 1.75 10.14 8.48
C ARG A 7 0.29 9.67 8.48
N ASP A 8 -0.08 8.81 7.53
CA ASP A 8 -1.48 8.55 7.21
C ASP A 8 -1.95 7.13 7.52
N ALA A 9 -1.06 6.14 7.65
CA ALA A 9 -1.44 4.77 8.01
C ALA A 9 -2.24 4.69 9.34
N PRO A 10 -1.87 5.43 10.41
CA PRO A 10 -2.62 5.39 11.68
C PRO A 10 -4.06 5.93 11.58
N LYS A 11 -4.39 6.65 10.50
CA LYS A 11 -5.75 7.17 10.28
C LYS A 11 -6.71 6.10 9.80
N HIS A 12 -6.19 4.95 9.36
CA HIS A 12 -7.01 3.82 8.96
C HIS A 12 -7.36 2.97 10.18
N PRO A 13 -8.63 2.52 10.35
CA PRO A 13 -9.04 1.74 11.53
C PRO A 13 -8.35 0.37 11.60
N SER A 14 -8.02 -0.22 10.45
CA SER A 14 -7.21 -1.44 10.38
C SER A 14 -5.74 -1.10 10.17
N PRO A 15 -4.84 -1.48 11.09
CA PRO A 15 -3.40 -1.28 10.90
C PRO A 15 -2.88 -2.07 9.70
N ASN A 16 -3.43 -3.27 9.45
CA ASN A 16 -3.03 -4.13 8.33
C ASN A 16 -3.31 -3.48 6.96
N SER A 17 -4.35 -2.66 6.87
CA SER A 17 -4.72 -1.95 5.64
C SER A 17 -4.10 -0.56 5.56
N GLY A 18 -3.90 0.11 6.70
CA GLY A 18 -3.44 1.50 6.74
C GLY A 18 -2.07 1.70 6.11
N TRP A 19 -1.10 0.86 6.47
CA TRP A 19 0.27 0.93 5.94
C TRP A 19 0.34 0.75 4.42
N PRO A 20 -0.18 -0.35 3.83
CA PRO A 20 -0.10 -0.54 2.39
C PRO A 20 -0.91 0.49 1.60
N GLU A 21 -2.07 0.93 2.09
CA GLU A 21 -2.87 1.96 1.41
C GLU A 21 -2.17 3.33 1.40
N ALA A 22 -1.65 3.78 2.55
CA ALA A 22 -0.95 5.06 2.65
C ALA A 22 0.37 5.05 1.88
N ALA A 23 1.09 3.93 1.88
CA ALA A 23 2.28 3.74 1.05
C ALA A 23 1.93 3.82 -0.45
N THR A 24 0.88 3.11 -0.89
CA THR A 24 0.41 3.11 -2.28
C THR A 24 -0.01 4.51 -2.73
N ALA A 25 -0.82 5.20 -1.91
CA ALA A 25 -1.24 6.57 -2.19
C ALA A 25 -0.03 7.50 -2.36
N GLY A 26 0.94 7.41 -1.44
CA GLY A 26 2.16 8.19 -1.53
C GLY A 26 3.16 7.75 -2.61
N ALA A 27 3.04 6.55 -3.16
CA ALA A 27 3.89 6.05 -4.25
C ALA A 27 3.34 6.48 -5.62
N LEU A 28 2.02 6.53 -5.75
CA LEU A 28 1.34 6.94 -6.98
C LEU A 28 1.02 8.45 -7.01
N GLY A 29 1.19 9.16 -5.90
CA GLY A 29 0.85 10.59 -5.81
C GLY A 29 -0.66 10.85 -5.84
N ILE A 30 -1.46 9.85 -5.46
CA ILE A 30 -2.92 9.92 -5.41
C ILE A 30 -3.41 10.09 -3.98
N ARG A 31 -4.69 10.46 -3.85
CA ARG A 31 -5.40 10.46 -2.57
C ARG A 31 -6.42 9.33 -2.53
N LEU A 32 -6.38 8.54 -1.46
CA LEU A 32 -7.34 7.49 -1.14
C LEU A 32 -8.20 7.88 0.08
N GLY A 33 -9.33 7.19 0.26
CA GLY A 33 -10.32 7.50 1.29
C GLY A 33 -11.37 8.48 0.79
N GLY A 34 -11.91 9.30 1.68
CA GLY A 34 -13.04 10.18 1.38
C GLY A 34 -14.39 9.48 1.56
N LEU A 35 -15.41 10.00 0.88
CA LEU A 35 -16.77 9.48 0.96
C LEU A 35 -16.88 8.19 0.13
N ASN A 36 -17.11 7.07 0.80
CA ASN A 36 -17.37 5.78 0.16
C ASN A 36 -18.82 5.37 0.44
N CYS A 37 -19.59 5.15 -0.62
CA CYS A 37 -20.97 4.67 -0.52
C CYS A 37 -21.05 3.22 -1.01
N TYR A 38 -21.52 2.32 -0.14
CA TYR A 38 -21.69 0.91 -0.46
C TYR A 38 -23.10 0.48 -0.07
N LYS A 39 -23.84 -0.10 -1.02
CA LYS A 39 -25.25 -0.52 -0.84
C LYS A 39 -26.14 0.58 -0.21
N GLY A 40 -25.96 1.82 -0.65
CA GLY A 40 -26.71 2.98 -0.14
C GLY A 40 -26.21 3.54 1.20
N VAL A 41 -25.27 2.89 1.88
CA VAL A 41 -24.67 3.40 3.12
C VAL A 41 -23.38 4.15 2.80
N CYS A 42 -23.38 5.45 3.02
CA CYS A 42 -22.20 6.28 2.86
C CYS A 42 -21.42 6.38 4.17
N SER A 43 -20.11 6.21 4.09
CA SER A 43 -19.19 6.37 5.21
C SER A 43 -17.97 7.16 4.76
N PHE A 44 -17.55 8.11 5.60
CA PHE A 44 -16.32 8.84 5.34
C PHE A 44 -15.12 8.05 5.89
N ARG A 45 -14.10 7.86 5.04
CA ARG A 45 -12.80 7.31 5.42
C ARG A 45 -11.79 8.45 5.42
N ALA A 46 -10.94 8.51 6.45
CA ALA A 46 -9.88 9.51 6.51
C ALA A 46 -9.05 9.50 5.21
N TYR A 47 -8.62 10.67 4.74
CA TYR A 47 -7.77 10.76 3.57
C TYR A 47 -6.37 10.21 3.85
N ARG A 48 -5.83 9.50 2.86
CA ARG A 48 -4.45 8.99 2.84
C ARG A 48 -3.80 9.42 1.54
N GLY A 49 -2.62 10.02 1.61
CA GLY A 49 -1.93 10.57 0.44
C GLY A 49 -2.33 12.00 0.09
N ASP A 50 -1.50 12.57 -0.77
CA ASP A 50 -1.65 13.93 -1.30
C ASP A 50 -2.11 13.82 -2.77
N PRO A 51 -3.05 14.65 -3.24
CA PRO A 51 -3.65 14.56 -4.57
C PRO A 51 -2.75 15.27 -5.58
N VAL A 52 -1.52 14.77 -5.75
CA VAL A 52 -0.56 15.32 -6.72
C VAL A 52 -1.05 15.03 -8.13
N VAL A 53 -1.66 13.88 -8.34
CA VAL A 53 -2.41 13.50 -9.54
C VAL A 53 -3.84 13.12 -9.16
N GLU A 54 -4.78 13.33 -10.08
CA GLU A 54 -6.18 12.97 -9.88
C GLU A 54 -6.33 11.45 -9.82
N THR A 55 -7.08 10.95 -8.84
CA THR A 55 -7.27 9.51 -8.66
C THR A 55 -8.22 8.96 -9.74
N GLY A 56 -7.66 8.37 -10.80
CA GLY A 56 -8.42 7.70 -11.86
C GLY A 56 -8.23 6.18 -11.93
N GLY A 57 -9.00 5.52 -12.80
CA GLY A 57 -9.00 4.06 -12.98
C GLY A 57 -7.70 3.49 -13.54
N GLU A 58 -6.90 4.30 -14.24
CA GLU A 58 -5.55 3.97 -14.72
C GLU A 58 -4.61 3.54 -13.58
N HIS A 59 -4.86 4.03 -12.36
CA HIS A 59 -4.09 3.66 -11.18
C HIS A 59 -4.33 2.22 -10.73
N ILE A 60 -5.45 1.58 -11.10
CA ILE A 60 -5.73 0.18 -10.73
C ILE A 60 -4.61 -0.73 -11.24
N ALA A 61 -4.26 -0.61 -12.52
CA ALA A 61 -3.17 -1.38 -13.10
C ALA A 61 -1.81 -1.03 -12.46
N ALA A 62 -1.60 0.22 -12.05
CA ALA A 62 -0.40 0.65 -11.35
C ALA A 62 -0.30 0.02 -9.95
N VAL A 63 -1.41 -0.05 -9.19
CA VAL A 63 -1.49 -0.71 -7.88
C VAL A 63 -1.22 -2.21 -8.02
N CYS A 64 -1.81 -2.89 -9.02
CA CYS A 64 -1.53 -4.30 -9.28
C CYS A 64 -0.05 -4.54 -9.59
N ARG A 65 0.56 -3.71 -10.43
CA ARG A 65 2.01 -3.80 -10.72
C ARG A 65 2.86 -3.58 -9.47
N LEU A 66 2.49 -2.62 -8.62
CA LEU A 66 3.19 -2.35 -7.36
C LEU A 66 3.13 -3.57 -6.44
N LEU A 67 1.93 -4.14 -6.26
CA LEU A 67 1.72 -5.35 -5.47
C LEU A 67 2.57 -6.52 -5.97
N THR A 68 2.49 -6.84 -7.27
CA THR A 68 3.26 -7.96 -7.85
C THR A 68 4.76 -7.76 -7.66
N ARG A 69 5.27 -6.55 -7.94
CA ARG A 69 6.70 -6.24 -7.79
C ARG A 69 7.15 -6.31 -6.33
N SER A 70 6.37 -5.78 -5.39
CA SER A 70 6.70 -5.85 -3.96
C SER A 70 6.71 -7.28 -3.45
N THR A 71 5.75 -8.11 -3.88
CA THR A 71 5.67 -9.52 -3.48
C THR A 71 6.85 -10.32 -4.03
N LEU A 72 7.20 -10.13 -5.31
CA LEU A 72 8.36 -10.79 -5.91
C LEU A 72 9.67 -10.38 -5.22
N LEU A 73 9.87 -9.08 -4.96
CA LEU A 73 11.04 -8.60 -4.24
C LEU A 73 11.13 -9.21 -2.83
N PHE A 74 10.02 -9.24 -2.09
CA PHE A 74 9.97 -9.87 -0.77
C PHE A 74 10.33 -11.36 -0.84
N ALA A 75 9.77 -12.10 -1.81
CA ALA A 75 10.06 -13.52 -1.98
C ALA A 75 11.55 -13.79 -2.30
N ILE A 76 12.16 -12.99 -3.18
CA ILE A 76 13.58 -13.09 -3.52
C ILE A 76 14.45 -12.80 -2.28
N LEU A 77 14.14 -11.74 -1.53
CA LEU A 77 14.87 -11.39 -0.31
C LEU A 77 14.74 -12.48 0.77
N ALA A 78 13.53 -12.98 1.01
CA ALA A 78 13.27 -14.05 1.95
C ALA A 78 14.04 -15.33 1.56
N ALA A 79 13.99 -15.73 0.29
CA ALA A 79 14.75 -16.88 -0.21
C ALA A 79 16.26 -16.68 -0.06
N SER A 80 16.76 -15.47 -0.32
CA SER A 80 18.18 -15.14 -0.16
C SER A 80 18.63 -15.24 1.31
N VAL A 81 17.83 -14.74 2.24
CA VAL A 81 18.09 -14.86 3.68
C VAL A 81 18.04 -16.31 4.14
N LEU A 82 17.03 -17.08 3.70
CA LEU A 82 16.92 -18.50 4.04
C LEU A 82 18.12 -19.30 3.51
N ARG A 83 18.60 -19.02 2.29
CA ARG A 83 19.82 -19.66 1.77
C ARG A 83 21.07 -19.26 2.56
N ALA A 84 21.19 -17.98 2.93
CA ALA A 84 22.32 -17.48 3.71
C ALA A 84 22.36 -18.08 5.12
N CYS A 85 21.21 -18.28 5.77
CA CYS A 85 21.13 -18.89 7.11
C CYS A 85 21.15 -20.42 7.07
N GLY A 86 20.52 -21.04 6.07
CA GLY A 86 20.47 -22.50 5.90
C GLY A 86 21.77 -23.12 5.42
N GLY A 87 22.63 -22.34 4.76
CA GLY A 87 23.98 -22.75 4.37
C GLY A 87 24.97 -22.96 5.54
N TRP A 88 24.55 -22.70 6.79
CA TRP A 88 25.34 -22.96 8.01
C TRP A 88 24.93 -24.24 8.75
N LEU A 89 23.94 -24.99 8.25
CA LEU A 89 23.41 -26.22 8.90
C LEU A 89 23.80 -27.52 8.17
N LEU A 90 24.68 -27.44 7.17
CA LEU A 90 25.35 -28.56 6.49
C LEU A 90 26.86 -28.32 6.50
#